data_AF-B0SWV8-F1
#
_entry.id   AF-B0SWV8-F1
#
_cell.length_a   1.000
_cell.length_b   1.000
_cell.length_c   1.000
_cell.angle_alpha   90.00
_cell.angle_beta   90.00
_cell.angle_gamma   90.00
#
_symmetry.space_group_name_H-M   'P 1'
#
loop_
_entity.id
_entity.type
_entity.pdbx_description
1 polymer ?
#
loop_
_entity_poly.entity_id
_entity_poly.type
_entity_poly.pdbx_seq_one_letter_code
_entity_poly.pdbx_strand_id
1 'polypeptide(L)' 'MTLEPAIFDDIDEADDAAAITEARAEIAAGLFVSHEATKAWLLSWGAPNELPPPKAGD' A
#
# COMPACT_ATOMS: atom_id res chain seq x y z
N MET A 1 17.78 8.79 -33.59
CA MET A 1 16.80 9.00 -32.52
C MET A 1 17.48 8.68 -31.21
N THR A 2 17.69 9.66 -30.35
CA THR A 2 18.02 9.45 -28.94
C THR A 2 16.70 9.19 -28.22
N LEU A 3 16.58 8.06 -27.54
CA LEU A 3 15.43 7.80 -26.67
C LEU A 3 15.59 8.69 -25.43
N GLU A 4 14.55 9.44 -25.08
CA GLU A 4 14.51 10.12 -23.79
C GLU A 4 14.44 9.05 -22.67
N PRO A 5 15.08 9.30 -21.51
CA PRO A 5 15.01 8.39 -20.38
C PRO A 5 13.55 8.19 -19.96
N ALA A 6 13.19 6.95 -19.61
CA ALA A 6 11.85 6.64 -19.13
C ALA A 6 11.63 7.28 -17.76
N ILE A 7 10.37 7.61 -17.43
CA ILE A 7 9.98 8.23 -16.15
C ILE A 7 10.42 7.41 -14.91
N PHE A 8 10.77 6.13 -15.10
CA PHE A 8 11.21 5.21 -14.06
C PHE A 8 12.71 4.92 -14.06
N ASP A 9 13.50 5.62 -14.89
CA ASP A 9 14.96 5.41 -14.98
C ASP A 9 15.74 6.23 -13.93
N ASP A 10 15.11 7.22 -13.30
CA ASP A 10 15.67 8.00 -12.19
C ASP A 10 15.32 7.33 -10.84
N ILE A 11 15.96 6.20 -10.54
CA ILE A 11 15.83 5.52 -9.25
C ILE A 11 16.75 6.21 -8.23
N ASP A 12 16.16 6.85 -7.23
CA ASP A 12 16.88 7.31 -6.04
C ASP A 12 16.89 6.19 -4.99
N GLU A 13 17.95 5.39 -5.00
CA GLU A 13 18.11 4.26 -4.07
C GLU A 13 18.10 4.71 -2.59
N ALA A 14 18.50 5.95 -2.30
CA ALA A 14 18.51 6.48 -0.94
C ALA A 14 17.08 6.81 -0.48
N ASP A 15 16.26 7.38 -1.37
CA ASP A 15 14.84 7.61 -1.12
C ASP A 15 14.09 6.29 -0.91
N ASP A 16 14.34 5.29 -1.76
CA ASP A 16 13.77 3.95 -1.62
C ASP A 16 14.12 3.30 -0.27
N ALA A 17 15.39 3.38 0.15
CA ALA A 17 15.83 2.84 1.43
C ALA A 17 15.19 3.55 2.63
N ALA A 18 14.98 4.86 2.52
CA ALA A 18 14.29 5.65 3.53
C ALA A 18 12.81 5.25 3.62
N ALA A 19 12.11 5.14 2.49
CA ALA A 19 10.72 4.71 2.42
C ALA A 19 10.51 3.29 2.99
N ILE A 20 11.42 2.35 2.70
CA ILE A 20 11.38 1.00 3.28
C ILE A 20 11.55 1.04 4.81
N THR A 21 12.43 1.91 5.31
CA THR A 21 12.68 2.04 6.75
C THR A 21 11.45 2.59 7.46
N GLU A 22 10.81 3.61 6.90
CA GLU A 22 9.55 4.17 7.39
C GLU A 22 8.43 3.11 7.39
N ALA A 23 8.21 2.42 6.27
CA ALA A 23 7.18 1.38 6.16
C ALA A 23 7.35 0.26 7.20
N ARG A 24 8.60 -0.11 7.53
CA ARG A 24 8.87 -1.08 8.61
C ARG A 24 8.46 -0.57 9.99
N ALA A 25 8.68 0.72 10.25
CA ALA A 25 8.26 1.34 11.50
C ALA A 25 6.72 1.40 11.61
N GLU A 26 6.04 1.72 10.51
CA GLU A 26 4.57 1.70 10.42
C GLU A 26 4.00 0.30 10.66
N ILE A 27 4.59 -0.73 10.04
CA ILE A 27 4.21 -2.13 10.28
C ILE A 27 4.36 -2.48 11.76
N ALA A 28 5.48 -2.10 12.39
CA ALA A 28 5.72 -2.34 13.81
C ALA A 28 4.73 -1.59 14.72
N ALA A 29 4.26 -0.42 14.29
CA ALA A 29 3.24 0.37 14.98
C ALA A 29 1.79 -0.12 14.70
N GLY A 30 1.61 -1.13 13.85
CA GLY A 30 0.28 -1.63 13.48
C GLY A 30 -0.47 -0.72 12.49
N LEU A 31 0.24 0.18 11.81
CA LEU A 31 -0.33 1.13 10.85
C LEU A 31 -0.47 0.50 9.45
N PHE A 32 -1.09 -0.68 9.39
CA PHE A 32 -1.40 -1.37 8.14
C PHE A 32 -2.83 -1.91 8.17
N VAL A 33 -3.40 -2.10 6.97
CA VAL A 33 -4.69 -2.78 6.82
C VAL A 33 -4.44 -4.27 6.81
N SER A 34 -5.12 -5.02 7.69
CA SER A 34 -4.95 -6.48 7.72
C SER A 34 -5.50 -7.15 6.45
N HIS A 35 -4.95 -8.33 6.14
CA HIS A 35 -5.46 -9.16 5.04
C HIS A 35 -6.94 -9.51 5.27
N GLU A 36 -7.30 -9.86 6.51
CA GLU A 36 -8.67 -10.27 6.84
C GLU A 36 -9.68 -9.13 6.68
N ALA A 37 -9.33 -7.90 7.11
CA ALA A 37 -10.18 -6.73 6.90
C ALA A 37 -10.33 -6.41 5.40
N THR A 38 -9.24 -6.47 4.64
CA THR A 38 -9.27 -6.27 3.18
C THR A 38 -10.16 -7.31 2.50
N LYS A 39 -10.01 -8.59 2.87
CA LYS A 39 -10.78 -9.69 2.30
C LYS A 39 -12.26 -9.58 2.61
N ALA A 40 -12.62 -9.27 3.86
CA ALA A 40 -14.02 -9.09 4.26
C ALA A 40 -14.68 -7.97 3.45
N TRP A 41 -13.98 -6.85 3.29
CA TRP A 41 -14.43 -5.74 2.47
C TRP A 41 -14.65 -6.15 1.01
N LEU A 42 -13.65 -6.75 0.36
CA LEU A 42 -13.75 -7.17 -1.04
C LEU A 42 -14.89 -8.18 -1.28
N LEU A 43 -15.11 -9.12 -0.34
CA LEU A 43 -16.18 -10.11 -0.44
C LEU A 43 -17.58 -9.52 -0.24
N SER A 44 -17.67 -8.33 0.36
CA SER A 44 -18.94 -7.65 0.59
C SER A 44 -19.42 -6.84 -0.63
N TRP A 45 -18.55 -6.58 -1.60
CA TRP A 45 -18.87 -5.78 -2.77
C TRP A 45 -20.04 -6.36 -3.58
N GLY A 46 -21.03 -5.52 -3.88
CA GLY A 46 -22.23 -5.92 -4.62
C GLY A 46 -23.22 -6.76 -3.81
N ALA A 47 -22.97 -6.99 -2.52
CA ALA A 47 -23.93 -7.58 -1.60
C ALA A 47 -24.78 -6.49 -0.91
N PRO A 48 -26.01 -6.80 -0.46
CA PRO A 48 -26.83 -5.84 0.30
C PRO A 48 -26.15 -5.32 1.58
N ASN A 49 -25.17 -6.05 2.11
CA ASN A 49 -24.39 -5.75 3.30
C ASN A 49 -22.94 -5.35 2.97
N GLU A 50 -22.75 -4.58 1.89
CA GLU A 50 -21.44 -4.05 1.53
C GLU A 50 -20.79 -3.28 2.70
N LEU A 51 -19.55 -3.61 3.00
CA LEU A 51 -18.76 -3.04 4.07
C LEU A 51 -18.01 -1.79 3.58
N PRO A 52 -17.72 -0.82 4.45
CA PRO A 52 -16.84 0.29 4.10
C PRO A 52 -15.39 -0.21 3.87
N PRO A 53 -14.57 0.54 3.12
CA PRO A 53 -13.14 0.26 3.02
C PRO A 53 -12.50 0.23 4.41
N PRO A 54 -11.64 -0.78 4.69
CA PRO A 54 -10.96 -0.89 5.98
C PRO A 54 -9.87 0.15 6.13
N LYS A 55 -9.51 0.43 7.38
CA LYS A 55 -8.50 1.41 7.79
C LYS A 55 -7.31 0.69 8.42
N ALA A 56 -6.20 1.40 8.52
CA ALA A 56 -5.05 0.90 9.25
C ALA A 56 -5.44 0.58 10.71
N GLY A 57 -5.07 -0.61 11.18
CA GLY A 57 -5.45 -1.13 12.50
C GLY A 57 -6.76 -1.91 12.55
N ASP A 58 -7.50 -2.03 11.44
CA ASP A 58 -8.70 -2.89 11.32
C ASP A 58 -8.38 -4.39 11.09
#